data_AF-A0A931YFM7-F1
#
_entry.id   AF-A0A931YFM7-F1
#
_cell.length_a   1.000
_cell.length_b   1.000
_cell.length_c   1.000
_cell.angle_alpha   90.00
_cell.angle_beta   90.00
_cell.angle_gamma   90.00
#
_symmetry.space_group_name_H-M   'P 1'
#
loop_
_entity.id
_entity.type
_entity.pdbx_description
1 polymer ?
#
loop_
_entity_poly.entity_id
_entity_poly.type
_entity_poly.pdbx_seq_one_letter_code
_entity_poly.pdbx_strand_id
1 'polypeptide(L)'
;MSGGIFASLVNAAVGAILRSRLHGLLGRSLVLLTFTGRRTGRRRTIPVMYAEGRGAIVVVAGRPGRKRWWRNLRGGAPVTLRRPRRGRRGRRGGRRSEADLSGELPRRSAVARRRRATRGGEDPPRRPRAGTGRARPERAARVSGSAAPLPRAAGEPPVYRPFALLAFAVALVAGVPLGIWMLARLYLGGGPIPPAWLPLHAHLQVFGFFGVLILGVAQHLVPRFAGRPVTRSPASTWLFGAVSAAVLARVAGTIAGRPGWVLAATLVEAGAFLGFAAWVWRSLAAPPLSVTRTHLGLGAGWLVAALAAEAVLRWRALGPEGAEPDPAGMRAVYLAGLLGGVVGWIVGVALRAGPMFVPGWRVPGALARGAPWALALGVLTAVAGELGPWDASTATALAKLGESVGLATVAAVALAGGLLRRAPRALPILGRGGPETRIFRLAVLSAALAAAGSATAAALAWRSIPLSLLADALR
;
A
#
# COMPACT_ATOMS: atom_id res chain seq x y z
N MET A 1 14.15 15.57 -15.11
CA MET A 1 13.63 16.62 -14.19
C MET A 1 13.82 16.21 -12.73
N SER A 2 14.39 17.10 -11.93
CA SER A 2 15.17 16.79 -10.72
C SER A 2 14.31 16.53 -9.48
N GLY A 3 14.53 15.41 -8.78
CA GLY A 3 13.81 15.01 -7.56
C GLY A 3 13.89 15.95 -6.34
N GLY A 4 14.48 17.14 -6.49
CA GLY A 4 14.51 18.21 -5.48
C GLY A 4 13.21 19.01 -5.37
N ILE A 5 12.50 19.23 -6.48
CA ILE A 5 11.26 20.03 -6.51
C ILE A 5 10.13 19.28 -5.78
N PHE A 6 9.98 17.98 -6.07
CA PHE A 6 8.99 17.12 -5.41
C PHE A 6 9.22 17.02 -3.89
N ALA A 7 10.47 16.88 -3.44
CA ALA A 7 10.80 16.84 -2.02
C ALA A 7 10.53 18.19 -1.32
N SER A 8 10.72 19.32 -2.02
CA SER A 8 10.41 20.65 -1.50
C SER A 8 8.90 20.85 -1.35
N LEU A 9 8.11 20.45 -2.36
CA LEU A 9 6.65 20.54 -2.34
C LEU A 9 6.02 19.67 -1.24
N VAL A 10 6.51 18.44 -1.06
CA VAL A 10 6.04 17.56 0.05
C VAL A 10 6.40 18.16 1.41
N ASN A 11 7.61 18.71 1.59
CA ASN A 11 7.98 19.36 2.85
C ASN A 11 7.17 20.64 3.10
N ALA A 12 6.83 21.39 2.06
CA ALA A 12 5.99 22.58 2.14
C ALA A 12 4.55 22.22 2.53
N ALA A 13 3.97 21.19 1.89
CA ALA A 13 2.62 20.69 2.17
C ALA A 13 2.52 20.09 3.59
N VAL A 14 3.46 19.22 3.99
CA VAL A 14 3.51 18.67 5.35
C VAL A 14 3.75 19.77 6.38
N GLY A 15 4.60 20.75 6.05
CA GLY A 15 4.81 21.94 6.87
C GLY A 15 3.54 22.78 7.02
N ALA A 16 2.75 22.96 5.95
CA ALA A 16 1.49 23.69 5.98
C ALA A 16 0.43 22.97 6.83
N ILE A 17 0.31 21.65 6.69
CA ILE A 17 -0.62 20.83 7.49
C ILE A 17 -0.25 20.88 8.97
N LEU A 18 1.03 20.77 9.32
CA LEU A 18 1.51 20.89 10.71
C LEU A 18 1.37 22.32 11.29
N ARG A 19 1.28 23.34 10.43
CA ARG A 19 0.99 24.74 10.82
C ARG A 19 -0.51 25.03 10.93
N SER A 20 -1.37 24.14 10.48
CA SER A 20 -2.84 24.32 10.43
C SER A 20 -3.59 23.65 11.60
N ARG A 21 -4.91 23.87 11.65
CA ARG A 21 -5.84 23.19 12.57
C ARG A 21 -5.91 21.66 12.34
N LEU A 22 -5.42 21.14 11.21
CA LEU A 22 -5.46 19.73 10.78
C LEU A 22 -4.26 18.86 11.24
N HIS A 23 -3.34 19.40 12.06
CA HIS A 23 -2.15 18.68 12.55
C HIS A 23 -2.43 17.35 13.29
N GLY A 24 -3.66 17.11 13.74
CA GLY A 24 -4.09 15.84 14.37
C GLY A 24 -4.08 14.63 13.42
N LEU A 25 -4.14 14.86 12.10
CA LEU A 25 -4.14 13.82 11.07
C LEU A 25 -2.76 13.15 10.92
N LEU A 26 -1.67 13.91 11.07
CA LEU A 26 -0.29 13.46 10.84
C LEU A 26 0.37 12.72 12.02
N GLY A 27 -0.34 12.54 13.14
CA GLY A 27 0.16 11.82 14.31
C GLY A 27 1.01 12.67 15.26
N ARG A 28 1.07 12.27 16.54
CA ARG A 28 1.64 13.04 17.66
C ARG A 28 3.18 12.99 17.77
N SER A 29 3.87 12.44 16.77
CA SER A 29 5.31 12.13 16.81
C SER A 29 6.18 12.97 15.88
N LEU A 30 5.60 13.99 15.23
CA LEU A 30 6.31 14.91 14.33
C LEU A 30 6.55 16.26 14.99
N VAL A 31 7.78 16.77 14.85
CA VAL A 31 8.15 18.15 15.19
C VAL A 31 8.71 18.84 13.97
N LEU A 32 8.49 20.16 13.89
CA LEU A 32 9.18 20.98 12.93
C LEU A 32 10.54 21.34 13.50
N LEU A 33 11.59 20.88 12.83
CA LEU A 33 12.98 21.22 13.11
C LEU A 33 13.41 22.31 12.15
N THR A 34 13.77 23.47 12.70
CA THR A 34 14.34 24.57 11.92
C THR A 34 15.82 24.69 12.25
N PHE A 35 16.66 24.65 11.22
CA PHE A 35 18.11 24.74 11.35
C PHE A 35 18.69 25.63 10.25
N THR A 36 19.87 26.17 10.49
CA THR A 36 20.62 26.97 9.51
C THR A 36 21.64 26.07 8.80
N GLY A 37 21.66 26.09 7.47
CA GLY A 37 22.59 25.26 6.70
C GLY A 37 24.03 25.75 6.83
N ARG A 38 24.95 24.90 7.32
CA ARG A 38 26.35 25.26 7.63
C ARG A 38 27.12 25.83 6.43
N ARG A 39 26.88 25.32 5.22
CA ARG A 39 27.51 25.80 3.98
C ARG A 39 26.70 26.87 3.23
N THR A 40 25.40 26.94 3.48
CA THR A 40 24.49 27.74 2.66
C THR A 40 23.96 28.99 3.35
N GLY A 41 24.14 29.13 4.68
CA GLY A 41 23.59 30.22 5.50
C GLY A 41 22.05 30.26 5.59
N ARG A 42 21.34 29.56 4.69
CA ARG A 42 19.87 29.58 4.62
C ARG A 42 19.22 28.77 5.74
N ARG A 43 18.19 29.37 6.34
CA ARG A 43 17.30 28.71 7.30
C ARG A 43 16.38 27.73 6.59
N ARG A 44 16.27 26.50 7.11
CA ARG A 44 15.42 25.45 6.55
C ARG A 44 14.57 24.81 7.64
N THR A 45 13.29 24.61 7.33
CA THR A 45 12.34 23.94 8.22
C THR A 45 11.97 22.59 7.64
N ILE A 46 12.14 21.52 8.41
CA ILE A 46 11.80 20.16 7.99
C ILE A 46 10.96 19.45 9.07
N PRO A 47 9.97 18.64 8.67
CA PRO A 47 9.30 17.74 9.60
C PRO A 47 10.23 16.57 9.94
N VAL A 48 10.43 16.32 11.23
CA VAL A 48 11.21 15.18 11.72
C VAL A 48 10.43 14.43 12.79
N MET A 49 10.64 13.12 12.85
CA MET A 49 10.13 12.32 13.96
C MET A 49 11.04 12.52 15.17
N TYR A 50 10.43 12.60 16.36
CA TYR A 50 11.16 12.70 17.62
C TYR A 50 10.66 11.68 18.64
N ALA A 51 11.52 11.36 19.62
CA ALA A 51 11.19 10.62 20.82
C ALA A 51 11.68 11.39 22.06
N GLU A 52 11.02 11.19 23.20
CA GLU A 52 11.43 11.76 24.49
C GLU A 52 11.98 10.66 25.39
N GLY A 53 13.10 10.93 26.08
CA GLY A 53 13.65 10.02 27.07
C GLY A 53 14.66 10.71 27.99
N ARG A 54 14.58 10.45 29.30
CA ARG A 54 15.48 10.96 30.36
C ARG A 54 15.88 12.45 30.20
N GLY A 55 14.89 13.32 29.98
CA GLY A 55 15.11 14.77 29.85
C GLY A 55 15.60 15.25 28.47
N ALA A 56 15.81 14.36 27.50
CA ALA A 56 16.31 14.70 26.17
C ALA A 56 15.32 14.39 25.05
N ILE A 57 15.46 15.12 23.94
CA ILE A 57 14.70 14.95 22.70
C ILE A 57 15.61 14.26 21.69
N VAL A 58 15.23 13.05 21.25
CA VAL A 58 15.99 12.30 20.26
C VAL A 58 15.31 12.42 18.90
N VAL A 59 16.03 12.98 17.92
CA VAL A 59 15.59 13.05 16.52
C VAL A 59 16.42 12.07 15.70
N VAL A 60 15.76 11.09 15.08
CA VAL A 60 16.45 10.09 14.25
C VAL A 60 16.36 10.47 12.78
N ALA A 61 17.51 10.71 12.15
CA ALA A 61 17.61 10.89 10.71
C ALA A 61 17.43 9.55 9.97
N GLY A 62 16.18 9.12 9.76
CA GLY A 62 15.87 7.90 9.02
C GLY A 62 16.50 7.88 7.62
N ARG A 63 17.25 6.82 7.30
CA ARG A 63 18.07 6.65 6.08
C ARG A 63 19.11 7.77 5.89
N PRO A 64 20.10 7.91 6.81
CA PRO A 64 21.05 9.03 6.80
C PRO A 64 21.94 9.06 5.56
N GLY A 65 22.14 7.93 4.86
CA GLY A 65 22.86 7.87 3.59
C GLY A 65 22.19 8.62 2.43
N ARG A 66 20.85 8.81 2.48
CA ARG A 66 20.07 9.53 1.44
C ARG A 66 19.70 10.96 1.82
N LYS A 67 19.97 11.37 3.07
CA LYS A 67 19.60 12.69 3.60
C LYS A 67 20.85 13.44 4.02
N ARG A 68 20.92 14.74 3.76
CA ARG A 68 22.10 15.56 4.08
C ARG A 68 21.89 16.56 5.22
N TRP A 69 20.64 16.79 5.63
CA TRP A 69 20.30 17.83 6.62
C TRP A 69 20.98 17.63 7.98
N TRP A 70 21.05 16.39 8.48
CA TRP A 70 21.63 16.04 9.78
C TRP A 70 23.13 16.35 9.87
N ARG A 71 23.82 16.45 8.72
CA ARG A 71 25.24 16.84 8.67
C ARG A 71 25.46 18.30 9.06
N ASN A 72 24.44 19.15 8.93
CA ASN A 72 24.50 20.55 9.38
C ASN A 72 24.47 20.67 10.91
N LEU A 73 24.14 19.59 11.63
CA LEU A 73 24.03 19.57 13.08
C LEU A 73 25.22 18.86 13.74
N ARG A 74 26.25 18.48 12.97
CA ARG A 74 27.47 17.86 13.50
C ARG A 74 28.33 18.92 14.18
N GLY A 75 28.67 18.66 15.45
CA GLY A 75 29.45 19.58 16.28
C GLY A 75 28.63 20.50 17.19
N GLY A 76 27.31 20.29 17.28
CA GLY A 76 26.40 21.22 17.98
C GLY A 76 25.95 22.31 17.02
N ALA A 77 24.66 22.59 17.00
CA ALA A 77 24.09 23.68 16.21
C ALA A 77 22.76 24.11 16.85
N PRO A 78 22.55 25.43 17.03
CA PRO A 78 21.30 25.93 17.56
C PRO A 78 20.17 25.60 16.59
N VAL A 79 19.11 24.99 17.13
CA VAL A 79 17.92 24.67 16.38
C VAL A 79 16.68 25.20 17.08
N THR A 80 15.68 25.54 16.27
CA THR A 80 14.34 25.78 16.78
C THR A 80 13.49 24.54 16.57
N LEU A 81 12.93 24.01 17.66
CA LEU A 81 11.90 22.99 17.64
C LEU A 81 10.53 23.63 17.86
N ARG A 82 9.57 23.30 17.00
CA ARG A 82 8.15 23.67 17.20
C ARG A 82 7.34 22.40 17.45
N ARG A 83 6.71 22.35 18.63
CA ARG A 83 5.92 21.23 19.12
C ARG A 83 4.44 21.59 19.24
N PRO A 84 3.52 20.65 18.93
CA PRO A 84 2.13 20.75 19.36
C PRO A 84 2.04 20.68 20.90
N ARG A 85 1.27 21.57 21.54
CA ARG A 85 1.13 21.61 23.00
C ARG A 85 0.19 20.48 23.48
N ARG A 86 0.51 19.85 24.61
CA ARG A 86 -0.34 18.89 25.32
C ARG A 86 -1.48 19.67 25.99
N GLY A 87 -2.72 19.50 25.55
CA GLY A 87 -3.86 20.23 26.12
C GLY A 87 -4.62 19.41 27.17
N ARG A 88 -4.56 19.83 28.44
CA ARG A 88 -5.80 19.95 29.23
C ARG A 88 -6.39 21.32 28.86
N ARG A 89 -7.70 21.33 28.61
CA ARG A 89 -8.60 22.41 28.11
C ARG A 89 -7.98 23.80 27.83
N GLY A 90 -8.20 24.29 26.61
CA GLY A 90 -8.56 25.71 26.43
C GLY A 90 -7.48 26.78 26.19
N ARG A 91 -6.36 26.50 25.51
CA ARG A 91 -5.60 27.53 24.73
C ARG A 91 -4.57 26.83 23.82
N ARG A 92 -4.72 26.95 22.50
CA ARG A 92 -3.89 26.26 21.50
C ARG A 92 -2.89 27.22 20.84
N GLY A 93 -1.64 27.18 21.31
CA GLY A 93 -0.47 27.76 20.65
C GLY A 93 0.70 26.76 20.68
N GLY A 94 1.45 26.62 19.59
CA GLY A 94 2.59 25.71 19.51
C GLY A 94 3.72 26.16 20.44
N ARG A 95 4.35 25.23 21.17
CA ARG A 95 5.50 25.57 22.02
C ARG A 95 6.75 25.63 21.14
N ARG A 96 7.36 26.79 21.06
CA ARG A 96 8.69 26.98 20.48
C ARG A 96 9.71 26.75 21.59
N SER A 97 10.70 25.90 21.34
CA SER A 97 11.85 25.72 22.22
C SER A 97 13.12 25.82 21.39
N GLU A 98 14.07 26.60 21.87
CA GLU A 98 15.43 26.61 21.37
C GLU A 98 16.20 25.48 22.06
N ALA A 99 16.97 24.74 21.29
CA ALA A 99 17.78 23.64 21.80
C ALA A 99 19.05 23.54 20.97
N ASP A 100 20.14 23.09 21.59
CA ASP A 100 21.34 22.72 20.87
C ASP A 100 21.26 21.23 20.51
N LEU A 101 21.33 20.91 19.21
CA LEU A 101 21.28 19.54 18.73
C LEU A 101 22.63 19.13 18.15
N SER A 102 23.28 18.16 18.77
CA SER A 102 24.47 17.51 18.23
C SER A 102 24.10 16.23 17.45
N GLY A 103 24.51 16.18 16.18
CA GLY A 103 24.29 15.04 15.31
C GLY A 103 25.40 14.00 15.42
N GLU A 104 25.17 12.89 16.13
CA GLU A 104 26.09 11.75 16.19
C GLU A 104 25.71 10.60 15.23
N LEU A 105 26.72 9.83 14.79
CA LEU A 105 26.51 8.55 14.10
C LEU A 105 26.26 7.45 15.13
N PRO A 106 25.27 6.56 14.96
CA PRO A 106 25.03 5.49 15.92
C PRO A 106 26.24 4.53 15.99
N ARG A 107 26.96 4.48 17.13
CA ARG A 107 27.89 3.38 17.40
C ARG A 107 27.08 2.11 17.64
N ARG A 108 27.24 1.08 16.80
CA ARG A 108 26.49 -0.20 16.88
C ARG A 108 26.53 -0.84 18.28
N SER A 109 27.61 -0.61 19.04
CA SER A 109 27.79 -1.09 20.41
C SER A 109 26.78 -0.50 21.40
N ALA A 110 26.31 0.75 21.22
CA ALA A 110 25.33 1.36 22.13
C ALA A 110 23.91 0.78 21.94
N VAL A 111 23.56 0.41 20.71
CA VAL A 111 22.26 -0.22 20.38
C VAL A 111 22.25 -1.69 20.83
N ALA A 112 23.39 -2.38 20.74
CA ALA A 112 23.53 -3.76 21.20
C ALA A 112 23.57 -3.89 22.73
N ARG A 113 24.29 -3.00 23.44
CA ARG A 113 24.34 -2.99 24.92
C ARG A 113 22.96 -2.76 25.54
N ARG A 114 22.12 -1.92 24.91
CA ARG A 114 20.74 -1.69 25.38
C ARG A 114 19.77 -2.83 25.08
N ARG A 115 20.01 -3.64 24.03
CA ARG A 115 19.20 -4.84 23.74
C ARG A 115 19.36 -5.94 24.80
N ARG A 116 20.55 -6.06 25.41
CA ARG A 116 20.79 -7.01 26.52
C ARG A 116 20.17 -6.55 27.83
N ALA A 117 20.26 -5.26 28.16
CA ALA A 117 19.67 -4.71 29.38
C ALA A 117 18.12 -4.77 29.42
N THR A 118 17.46 -4.93 28.27
CA THR A 118 16.00 -5.08 28.17
C THR A 118 15.51 -6.53 28.19
N ARG A 119 16.39 -7.53 28.29
CA ARG A 119 16.02 -8.96 28.33
C ARG A 119 16.21 -9.64 29.68
N GLY A 120 16.90 -9.00 30.64
CA GLY A 120 17.03 -9.53 32.00
C GLY A 120 16.38 -8.56 32.98
N GLY A 121 15.20 -8.91 33.48
CA GLY A 121 14.73 -8.40 34.75
C GLY A 121 15.01 -9.50 35.78
N GLU A 122 16.01 -9.29 36.62
CA GLU A 122 16.10 -9.78 38.02
C GLU A 122 17.49 -9.40 38.60
N ASP A 123 17.42 -8.78 39.77
CA ASP A 123 18.41 -8.38 40.79
C ASP A 123 19.83 -7.85 40.48
N PRO A 124 20.28 -6.80 41.21
CA PRO A 124 21.67 -6.35 41.18
C PRO A 124 22.57 -7.29 42.01
N PRO A 125 23.76 -7.71 41.52
CA PRO A 125 24.68 -8.47 42.35
C PRO A 125 25.30 -7.57 43.42
N ARG A 126 25.30 -8.08 44.66
CA ARG A 126 26.01 -7.54 45.83
C ARG A 126 27.50 -7.40 45.54
N ARG A 127 28.12 -6.34 46.06
CA ARG A 127 29.58 -6.12 46.02
C ARG A 127 30.31 -7.23 46.79
N PRO A 128 31.37 -7.85 46.24
CA PRO A 128 32.34 -8.57 47.04
C PRO A 128 33.39 -7.61 47.61
N ARG A 129 33.80 -7.91 48.84
CA ARG A 129 34.86 -7.25 49.62
C ARG A 129 36.23 -7.38 48.95
N ALA A 130 37.11 -6.47 49.37
CA ALA A 130 38.53 -6.40 49.02
C ALA A 130 39.25 -7.75 49.21
N GLY A 131 40.05 -8.10 48.19
CA GLY A 131 41.01 -9.19 48.22
C GLY A 131 42.22 -8.79 47.39
N THR A 132 43.37 -8.72 48.05
CA THR A 132 44.68 -8.36 47.52
C THR A 132 45.19 -9.39 46.51
N GLY A 133 45.56 -8.94 45.31
CA GLY A 133 46.24 -9.77 44.32
C GLY A 133 46.77 -8.93 43.17
N ARG A 134 48.09 -8.71 43.12
CA ARG A 134 48.81 -8.03 42.04
C ARG A 134 48.68 -8.83 40.74
N ALA A 135 48.17 -8.21 39.69
CA ALA A 135 48.30 -8.69 38.31
C ALA A 135 48.86 -7.57 37.41
N ARG A 136 49.91 -7.92 36.65
CA ARG A 136 50.71 -7.03 35.78
C ARG A 136 49.88 -6.36 34.68
N PRO A 137 50.28 -5.15 34.20
CA PRO A 137 49.62 -4.50 33.08
C PRO A 137 50.11 -5.12 31.75
N GLU A 138 49.26 -5.88 31.07
CA GLU A 138 49.48 -6.21 29.66
C GLU A 138 49.32 -4.94 28.80
N ARG A 139 50.38 -4.66 28.03
CA ARG A 139 50.45 -3.55 27.07
C ARG A 139 49.31 -3.65 26.06
N ALA A 140 48.41 -2.67 26.09
CA ALA A 140 47.41 -2.45 25.05
C ALA A 140 48.12 -2.13 23.72
N ALA A 141 48.19 -3.11 22.83
CA ALA A 141 48.59 -2.92 21.45
C ALA A 141 47.61 -1.95 20.76
N ARG A 142 48.08 -0.73 20.47
CA ARG A 142 47.38 0.21 19.58
C ARG A 142 47.43 -0.35 18.16
N VAL A 143 46.37 -1.04 17.74
CA VAL A 143 46.13 -1.33 16.34
C VAL A 143 45.73 -0.01 15.66
N SER A 144 46.71 0.70 15.11
CA SER A 144 46.52 1.80 14.17
C SER A 144 46.09 1.24 12.82
N GLY A 145 44.87 0.70 12.74
CA GLY A 145 44.23 0.34 11.49
C GLY A 145 43.52 1.55 10.92
N SER A 146 44.07 2.14 9.86
CA SER A 146 43.33 3.03 8.96
C SER A 146 42.06 2.31 8.51
N ALA A 147 40.92 2.66 9.11
CA ALA A 147 39.64 2.07 8.76
C ALA A 147 39.27 2.57 7.36
N ALA A 148 39.56 1.76 6.34
CA ALA A 148 39.04 1.94 5.00
C ALA A 148 37.53 2.26 5.10
N PRO A 149 37.02 3.29 4.40
CA PRO A 149 35.62 3.64 4.47
C PRO A 149 34.76 2.42 4.11
N LEU A 150 33.98 1.92 5.08
CA LEU A 150 33.04 0.82 4.84
C LEU A 150 32.25 1.11 3.56
N PRO A 151 32.22 0.20 2.57
CA PRO A 151 31.48 0.42 1.34
C PRO A 151 30.04 0.79 1.71
N ARG A 152 29.59 1.94 1.20
CA ARG A 152 28.21 2.41 1.41
C ARG A 152 27.30 1.29 0.97
N ALA A 153 26.49 0.75 1.88
CA ALA A 153 25.42 -0.18 1.50
C ALA A 153 24.60 0.48 0.38
N ALA A 154 24.81 0.05 -0.86
CA ALA A 154 24.10 0.54 -2.01
C ALA A 154 22.63 0.22 -1.74
N GLY A 155 21.81 1.26 -1.52
CA GLY A 155 20.42 1.04 -1.17
C GLY A 155 19.72 0.31 -2.32
N GLU A 156 18.94 -0.72 -2.00
CA GLU A 156 18.26 -1.56 -2.98
C GLU A 156 17.55 -0.75 -4.09
N PRO A 157 17.53 -1.28 -5.34
CA PRO A 157 16.91 -0.61 -6.46
C PRO A 157 15.39 -0.47 -6.23
N PRO A 158 14.80 0.71 -6.45
CA PRO A 158 13.38 0.93 -6.26
C PRO A 158 12.57 0.47 -7.49
N VAL A 159 12.56 -0.85 -7.77
CA VAL A 159 11.93 -1.46 -8.97
C VAL A 159 10.44 -1.12 -9.08
N TYR A 160 9.73 -1.06 -7.94
CA TYR A 160 8.30 -0.75 -7.90
C TYR A 160 7.94 0.70 -8.29
N ARG A 161 8.91 1.63 -8.25
CA ARG A 161 8.63 3.06 -8.37
C ARG A 161 7.98 3.47 -9.71
N PRO A 162 8.50 3.08 -10.89
CA PRO A 162 7.86 3.43 -12.17
C PRO A 162 6.43 2.91 -12.26
N PHE A 163 6.18 1.65 -11.87
CA PHE A 163 4.84 1.07 -11.80
C PHE A 163 3.91 1.87 -10.88
N ALA A 164 4.35 2.20 -9.66
CA ALA A 164 3.53 2.96 -8.73
C ALA A 164 3.20 4.36 -9.28
N LEU A 165 4.16 5.04 -9.93
CA LEU A 165 3.91 6.34 -10.56
C LEU A 165 2.91 6.23 -11.71
N LEU A 166 3.04 5.22 -12.57
CA LEU A 166 2.09 4.97 -13.65
C LEU A 166 0.70 4.67 -13.09
N ALA A 167 0.59 3.77 -12.11
CA ALA A 167 -0.67 3.41 -11.47
C ALA A 167 -1.38 4.63 -10.87
N PHE A 168 -0.67 5.48 -10.11
CA PHE A 168 -1.26 6.70 -9.56
C PHE A 168 -1.59 7.74 -10.64
N ALA A 169 -0.79 7.85 -11.70
CA ALA A 169 -1.10 8.73 -12.82
C ALA A 169 -2.38 8.28 -13.53
N VAL A 170 -2.50 6.98 -13.85
CA VAL A 170 -3.71 6.39 -14.43
C VAL A 170 -4.93 6.64 -13.54
N ALA A 171 -4.82 6.41 -12.23
CA ALA A 171 -5.93 6.63 -11.30
C ALA A 171 -6.34 8.12 -11.22
N LEU A 172 -5.37 9.01 -10.95
CA LEU A 172 -5.66 10.40 -10.57
C LEU A 172 -5.82 11.35 -11.75
N VAL A 173 -5.24 11.02 -12.91
CA VAL A 173 -5.26 11.88 -14.10
C VAL A 173 -6.26 11.37 -15.14
N ALA A 174 -6.50 10.06 -15.20
CA ALA A 174 -7.44 9.49 -16.17
C ALA A 174 -8.70 8.92 -15.49
N GLY A 175 -8.57 7.89 -14.66
CA GLY A 175 -9.70 7.14 -14.12
C GLY A 175 -10.66 7.96 -13.26
N VAL A 176 -10.15 8.72 -12.28
CA VAL A 176 -10.98 9.56 -11.39
C VAL A 176 -11.64 10.71 -12.16
N PRO A 177 -10.90 11.52 -12.95
CA PRO A 177 -11.53 12.55 -13.79
C PRO A 177 -12.57 11.98 -14.75
N LEU A 178 -12.32 10.82 -15.35
CA LEU A 178 -13.28 10.16 -16.24
C LEU A 178 -14.56 9.76 -15.48
N GLY A 179 -14.44 9.21 -14.27
CA GLY A 179 -15.60 8.89 -13.44
C GLY A 179 -16.39 10.14 -13.03
N ILE A 180 -15.70 11.23 -12.68
CA ILE A 180 -16.34 12.53 -12.38
C ILE A 180 -17.09 13.06 -13.61
N TRP A 181 -16.48 12.97 -14.80
CA TRP A 181 -17.10 13.38 -16.05
C TRP A 181 -18.35 12.55 -16.38
N MET A 182 -18.30 11.23 -16.19
CA MET A 182 -19.46 10.34 -16.38
C MET A 182 -20.59 10.69 -15.41
N LEU A 183 -20.29 10.92 -14.13
CA LEU A 183 -21.29 11.35 -13.14
C LEU A 183 -21.86 12.73 -13.47
N ALA A 184 -21.04 13.68 -13.90
CA ALA A 184 -21.50 14.99 -14.35
C ALA A 184 -22.45 14.87 -15.54
N ARG A 185 -22.18 13.96 -16.48
CA ARG A 185 -23.10 13.70 -17.60
C ARG A 185 -24.47 13.20 -17.14
N LEU A 186 -24.49 12.21 -16.24
CA LEU A 186 -25.72 11.62 -15.74
C LEU A 186 -26.56 12.58 -14.90
N TYR A 187 -25.93 13.39 -14.05
CA TYR A 187 -26.64 14.18 -13.04
C TYR A 187 -26.70 15.68 -13.31
N LEU A 188 -25.85 16.21 -14.20
CA LEU A 188 -25.78 17.64 -14.53
C LEU A 188 -26.19 17.93 -15.98
N GLY A 189 -27.00 17.05 -16.59
CA GLY A 189 -27.61 17.28 -17.91
C GLY A 189 -26.68 17.08 -19.11
N GLY A 190 -25.60 16.31 -18.98
CA GLY A 190 -24.66 16.04 -20.09
C GLY A 190 -25.03 14.85 -20.97
N GLY A 191 -26.18 14.21 -20.74
CA GLY A 191 -26.73 13.14 -21.56
C GLY A 191 -26.14 11.74 -21.25
N PRO A 192 -26.46 10.73 -22.07
CA PRO A 192 -26.00 9.36 -21.85
C PRO A 192 -24.47 9.24 -21.97
N ILE A 193 -23.91 8.26 -21.26
CA ILE A 193 -22.49 7.93 -21.34
C ILE A 193 -22.27 7.09 -22.61
N PRO A 194 -21.29 7.44 -23.47
CA PRO A 194 -21.06 6.63 -24.65
C PRO A 194 -20.54 5.23 -24.23
N PRO A 195 -21.01 4.13 -24.86
CA PRO A 195 -20.88 2.79 -24.25
C PRO A 195 -19.43 2.32 -24.04
N ALA A 196 -18.48 2.75 -24.88
CA ALA A 196 -17.05 2.43 -24.76
C ALA A 196 -16.38 3.00 -23.50
N TRP A 197 -16.94 4.06 -22.91
CA TRP A 197 -16.28 4.83 -21.85
C TRP A 197 -16.48 4.24 -20.45
N LEU A 198 -17.61 3.56 -20.23
CA LEU A 198 -17.87 2.89 -18.96
C LEU A 198 -16.88 1.72 -18.74
N PRO A 199 -16.66 0.79 -19.70
CA PRO A 199 -15.60 -0.20 -19.60
C PRO A 199 -14.22 0.42 -19.51
N LEU A 200 -13.93 1.52 -20.22
CA LEU A 200 -12.64 2.21 -20.10
C LEU A 200 -12.41 2.68 -18.66
N HIS A 201 -13.38 3.34 -18.03
CA HIS A 201 -13.28 3.77 -16.63
C HIS A 201 -12.99 2.59 -15.70
N ALA A 202 -13.78 1.52 -15.80
CA ALA A 202 -13.61 0.33 -15.00
C ALA A 202 -12.21 -0.29 -15.20
N HIS A 203 -11.74 -0.38 -16.43
CA HIS A 203 -10.42 -0.90 -16.78
C HIS A 203 -9.28 -0.07 -16.18
N LEU A 204 -9.34 1.25 -16.31
CA LEU A 204 -8.32 2.16 -15.78
C LEU A 204 -8.22 2.06 -14.26
N GLN A 205 -9.31 1.79 -13.55
CA GLN A 205 -9.28 1.59 -12.10
C GLN A 205 -8.80 0.19 -11.69
N VAL A 206 -9.31 -0.86 -12.33
CA VAL A 206 -9.01 -2.24 -11.93
C VAL A 206 -7.63 -2.67 -12.42
N PHE A 207 -7.36 -2.61 -13.72
CA PHE A 207 -6.10 -3.08 -14.30
C PHE A 207 -5.07 -1.95 -14.40
N GLY A 208 -5.49 -0.76 -14.83
CA GLY A 208 -4.60 0.39 -15.00
C GLY A 208 -4.03 0.95 -13.69
N PHE A 209 -4.83 0.99 -12.62
CA PHE A 209 -4.39 1.40 -11.29
C PHE A 209 -3.98 0.21 -10.44
N PHE A 210 -4.93 -0.61 -9.97
CA PHE A 210 -4.61 -1.70 -9.05
C PHE A 210 -3.72 -2.76 -9.70
N GLY A 211 -4.01 -3.17 -10.94
CA GLY A 211 -3.20 -4.14 -11.67
C GLY A 211 -1.73 -3.70 -11.81
N VAL A 212 -1.48 -2.52 -12.38
CA VAL A 212 -0.12 -1.97 -12.50
C VAL A 212 0.56 -1.80 -11.14
N LEU A 213 -0.18 -1.36 -10.11
CA LEU A 213 0.36 -1.24 -8.75
C LEU A 213 0.77 -2.60 -8.18
N ILE A 214 -0.05 -3.63 -8.38
CA ILE A 214 0.23 -5.01 -7.97
C ILE A 214 1.50 -5.52 -8.66
N LEU A 215 1.63 -5.36 -9.98
CA LEU A 215 2.83 -5.76 -10.73
C LEU A 215 4.09 -5.12 -10.12
N GLY A 216 4.05 -3.80 -9.87
CA GLY A 216 5.18 -3.08 -9.27
C GLY A 216 5.50 -3.50 -7.85
N VAL A 217 4.49 -3.56 -6.98
CA VAL A 217 4.66 -3.89 -5.55
C VAL A 217 5.11 -5.35 -5.39
N ALA A 218 4.65 -6.26 -6.24
CA ALA A 218 5.06 -7.66 -6.23
C ALA A 218 6.57 -7.83 -6.46
N GLN A 219 7.17 -7.08 -7.39
CA GLN A 219 8.63 -7.06 -7.62
C GLN A 219 9.41 -6.67 -6.34
N HIS A 220 8.78 -5.97 -5.40
CA HIS A 220 9.36 -5.62 -4.11
C HIS A 220 9.01 -6.62 -2.99
N LEU A 221 7.79 -7.13 -2.94
CA LEU A 221 7.31 -8.00 -1.87
C LEU A 221 7.68 -9.47 -2.06
N VAL A 222 7.53 -10.02 -3.26
CA VAL A 222 7.73 -11.45 -3.53
C VAL A 222 9.16 -11.90 -3.23
N PRO A 223 10.23 -11.16 -3.62
CA PRO A 223 11.59 -11.53 -3.22
C PRO A 223 11.77 -11.54 -1.69
N ARG A 224 11.21 -10.55 -0.97
CA ARG A 224 11.30 -10.49 0.51
C ARG A 224 10.58 -11.66 1.18
N PHE A 225 9.43 -12.02 0.62
CA PHE A 225 8.67 -13.19 1.00
C PHE A 225 9.49 -14.48 0.79
N ALA A 226 10.26 -14.56 -0.27
CA ALA A 226 11.16 -15.67 -0.54
C ALA A 226 12.53 -15.59 0.18
N GLY A 227 12.79 -14.53 0.97
CA GLY A 227 14.09 -14.31 1.62
C GLY A 227 15.23 -13.95 0.65
N ARG A 228 14.90 -13.48 -0.56
CA ARG A 228 15.83 -13.13 -1.64
C ARG A 228 16.01 -11.61 -1.76
N PRO A 229 17.18 -11.13 -2.22
CA PRO A 229 17.40 -9.71 -2.49
C PRO A 229 16.51 -9.21 -3.63
N VAL A 230 16.12 -7.93 -3.59
CA VAL A 230 15.45 -7.28 -4.73
C VAL A 230 16.49 -6.88 -5.76
N THR A 231 16.38 -7.47 -6.95
CA THR A 231 17.23 -7.17 -8.11
C THR A 231 16.40 -6.55 -9.23
N ARG A 232 17.05 -5.80 -10.12
CA ARG A 232 16.44 -5.40 -11.40
C ARG A 232 16.63 -6.54 -12.38
N SER A 233 15.57 -6.93 -13.07
CA SER A 233 15.61 -7.91 -14.16
C SER A 233 15.16 -7.26 -15.47
N PRO A 234 15.68 -7.72 -16.64
CA PRO A 234 15.16 -7.30 -17.94
C PRO A 234 13.66 -7.57 -18.09
N ALA A 235 13.17 -8.68 -17.53
CA ALA A 235 11.75 -9.02 -17.49
C ALA A 235 10.89 -7.95 -16.81
N SER A 236 11.39 -7.29 -15.75
CA SER A 236 10.67 -6.19 -15.10
C SER A 236 10.56 -4.95 -16.01
N THR A 237 11.56 -4.70 -16.86
CA THR A 237 11.53 -3.59 -17.82
C THR A 237 10.55 -3.88 -18.95
N TRP A 238 10.60 -5.10 -19.50
CA TRP A 238 9.63 -5.58 -20.50
C TRP A 238 8.20 -5.52 -19.99
N LEU A 239 7.97 -6.01 -18.77
CA LEU A 239 6.66 -5.96 -18.13
C LEU A 239 6.15 -4.53 -18.01
N PHE A 240 7.00 -3.58 -17.59
CA PHE A 240 6.62 -2.17 -17.50
C PHE A 240 6.28 -1.58 -18.86
N GLY A 241 7.10 -1.85 -19.89
CA GLY A 241 6.87 -1.39 -21.25
C GLY A 241 5.55 -1.91 -21.81
N ALA A 242 5.30 -3.21 -21.67
CA ALA A 242 4.09 -3.87 -22.15
C ALA A 242 2.82 -3.27 -21.53
N VAL A 243 2.77 -3.12 -20.19
CA VAL A 243 1.56 -2.57 -19.54
C VAL A 243 1.39 -1.07 -19.81
N SER A 244 2.50 -0.32 -19.95
CA SER A 244 2.42 1.10 -20.34
C SER A 244 1.85 1.25 -21.76
N ALA A 245 2.33 0.44 -22.71
CA ALA A 245 1.85 0.42 -24.07
C ALA A 245 0.38 -0.02 -24.15
N ALA A 246 -0.02 -1.05 -23.40
CA ALA A 246 -1.40 -1.52 -23.34
C ALA A 246 -2.35 -0.43 -22.80
N VAL A 247 -2.01 0.24 -21.70
CA VAL A 247 -2.83 1.34 -21.15
C VAL A 247 -2.98 2.47 -22.17
N LEU A 248 -1.89 2.88 -22.81
CA LEU A 248 -1.93 3.95 -23.82
C LEU A 248 -2.75 3.55 -25.06
N ALA A 249 -2.52 2.34 -25.59
CA ALA A 249 -3.24 1.82 -26.75
C ALA A 249 -4.73 1.66 -26.48
N ARG A 250 -5.11 1.27 -25.25
CA ARG A 250 -6.51 1.21 -24.81
C ARG A 250 -7.16 2.57 -24.81
N VAL A 251 -6.54 3.56 -24.16
CA VAL A 251 -7.07 4.94 -24.10
C VAL A 251 -7.19 5.52 -25.51
N ALA A 252 -6.14 5.40 -26.33
CA ALA A 252 -6.14 5.87 -27.70
C ALA A 252 -7.20 5.15 -28.57
N GLY A 253 -7.33 3.83 -28.42
CA GLY A 253 -8.33 3.02 -29.11
C GLY A 253 -9.76 3.43 -28.77
N THR A 254 -10.05 3.68 -27.49
CA THR A 254 -11.37 4.17 -27.07
C THR A 254 -11.66 5.57 -27.60
N ILE A 255 -10.70 6.51 -27.52
CA ILE A 255 -10.88 7.89 -28.03
C ILE A 255 -11.08 7.89 -29.55
N ALA A 256 -10.33 7.05 -30.27
CA ALA A 256 -10.37 6.98 -31.73
C ALA A 256 -11.53 6.12 -32.27
N GLY A 257 -12.36 5.51 -31.41
CA GLY A 257 -13.41 4.59 -31.85
C GLY A 257 -12.86 3.35 -32.57
N ARG A 258 -11.68 2.85 -32.17
CA ARG A 258 -11.00 1.71 -32.78
C ARG A 258 -11.01 0.50 -31.84
N PRO A 259 -12.05 -0.35 -31.86
CA PRO A 259 -12.17 -1.50 -30.96
C PRO A 259 -11.02 -2.51 -31.11
N GLY A 260 -10.44 -2.63 -32.32
CA GLY A 260 -9.29 -3.49 -32.57
C GLY A 260 -8.03 -3.09 -31.78
N TRP A 261 -7.82 -1.79 -31.54
CA TRP A 261 -6.71 -1.30 -30.70
C TRP A 261 -6.93 -1.67 -29.23
N VAL A 262 -8.19 -1.63 -28.78
CA VAL A 262 -8.56 -2.01 -27.41
C VAL A 262 -8.40 -3.52 -27.20
N LEU A 263 -8.78 -4.34 -28.19
CA LEU A 263 -8.51 -5.78 -28.14
C LEU A 263 -7.00 -6.06 -28.10
N ALA A 264 -6.21 -5.46 -28.99
CA ALA A 264 -4.76 -5.66 -29.02
C ALA A 264 -4.11 -5.27 -27.68
N ALA A 265 -4.53 -4.14 -27.09
CA ALA A 265 -4.12 -3.74 -25.75
C ALA A 265 -4.49 -4.79 -24.68
N THR A 266 -5.70 -5.35 -24.75
CA THR A 266 -6.17 -6.40 -23.84
C THR A 266 -5.31 -7.66 -23.93
N LEU A 267 -4.94 -8.09 -25.14
CA LEU A 267 -4.10 -9.28 -25.35
C LEU A 267 -2.67 -9.08 -24.84
N VAL A 268 -2.07 -7.91 -25.09
CA VAL A 268 -0.74 -7.55 -24.54
C VAL A 268 -0.76 -7.56 -23.02
N GLU A 269 -1.80 -6.99 -22.41
CA GLU A 269 -1.97 -6.96 -20.97
C GLU A 269 -2.21 -8.36 -20.38
N ALA A 270 -3.03 -9.20 -21.03
CA ALA A 270 -3.25 -10.59 -20.63
C ALA A 270 -1.94 -11.40 -20.61
N GLY A 271 -1.12 -11.27 -21.66
CA GLY A 271 0.20 -11.91 -21.73
C GLY A 271 1.14 -11.43 -20.62
N ALA A 272 1.15 -10.12 -20.34
CA ALA A 272 1.92 -9.54 -19.24
C ALA A 272 1.50 -10.12 -17.86
N PHE A 273 0.19 -10.22 -17.60
CA PHE A 273 -0.34 -10.80 -16.37
C PHE A 273 -0.10 -12.31 -16.28
N LEU A 274 -0.13 -13.04 -17.40
CA LEU A 274 0.18 -14.47 -17.43
C LEU A 274 1.65 -14.73 -17.05
N GLY A 275 2.58 -14.00 -17.67
CA GLY A 275 4.01 -14.08 -17.32
C GLY A 275 4.25 -13.68 -15.86
N PHE A 276 3.56 -12.66 -15.37
CA PHE A 276 3.57 -12.27 -13.97
C PHE A 276 3.07 -13.37 -13.02
N ALA A 277 1.92 -13.98 -13.32
CA ALA A 277 1.34 -15.05 -12.51
C ALA A 277 2.28 -16.25 -12.42
N ALA A 278 2.87 -16.67 -13.55
CA ALA A 278 3.86 -17.73 -13.59
C ALA A 278 5.10 -17.39 -12.75
N TRP A 279 5.59 -16.15 -12.84
CA TRP A 279 6.71 -15.67 -12.02
C TRP A 279 6.40 -15.68 -10.52
N VAL A 280 5.23 -15.19 -10.09
CA VAL A 280 4.80 -15.23 -8.69
C VAL A 280 4.73 -16.67 -8.18
N TRP A 281 4.08 -17.55 -8.94
CA TRP A 281 3.90 -18.95 -8.58
C TRP A 281 5.24 -19.67 -8.38
N ARG A 282 6.19 -19.48 -9.30
CA ARG A 282 7.54 -20.06 -9.22
C ARG A 282 8.36 -19.45 -8.09
N SER A 283 8.24 -18.14 -7.86
CA SER A 283 9.02 -17.43 -6.84
C SER A 283 8.65 -17.80 -5.42
N LEU A 284 7.44 -18.35 -5.22
CA LEU A 284 6.90 -18.75 -3.91
C LEU A 284 6.81 -20.26 -3.74
N ALA A 285 7.60 -21.04 -4.50
CA ALA A 285 7.50 -22.50 -4.51
C ALA A 285 7.92 -23.19 -3.19
N ALA A 286 8.65 -22.51 -2.31
CA ALA A 286 9.12 -23.09 -1.05
C ALA A 286 7.94 -23.48 -0.13
N PRO A 287 7.97 -24.68 0.52
CA PRO A 287 6.84 -25.17 1.32
C PRO A 287 6.30 -24.22 2.39
N PRO A 288 7.12 -23.45 3.14
CA PRO A 288 6.63 -22.47 4.12
C PRO A 288 5.77 -21.35 3.53
N LEU A 289 5.77 -21.21 2.20
CA LEU A 289 5.06 -20.15 1.48
C LEU A 289 3.79 -20.65 0.80
N SER A 290 3.40 -21.91 0.98
CA SER A 290 2.26 -22.54 0.30
C SER A 290 0.97 -21.70 0.37
N VAL A 291 0.55 -21.26 1.55
CA VAL A 291 -0.65 -20.42 1.72
C VAL A 291 -0.53 -19.10 0.96
N THR A 292 0.63 -18.43 1.06
CA THR A 292 0.87 -17.17 0.34
C THR A 292 0.91 -17.39 -1.18
N ARG A 293 1.52 -18.48 -1.63
CA ARG A 293 1.58 -18.89 -3.03
C ARG A 293 0.18 -19.12 -3.58
N THR A 294 -0.69 -19.82 -2.84
CA THR A 294 -2.08 -20.05 -3.24
C THR A 294 -2.83 -18.72 -3.38
N HIS A 295 -2.76 -17.81 -2.41
CA HIS A 295 -3.50 -16.54 -2.49
C HIS A 295 -3.01 -15.65 -3.63
N LEU A 296 -1.70 -15.42 -3.70
CA LEU A 296 -1.15 -14.52 -4.73
C LEU A 296 -1.24 -15.15 -6.12
N GLY A 297 -1.14 -16.47 -6.22
CA GLY A 297 -1.35 -17.24 -7.43
C GLY A 297 -2.80 -17.18 -7.93
N LEU A 298 -3.78 -17.45 -7.06
CA LEU A 298 -5.20 -17.36 -7.40
C LEU A 298 -5.61 -15.91 -7.74
N GLY A 299 -5.12 -14.92 -6.98
CA GLY A 299 -5.35 -13.51 -7.31
C GLY A 299 -4.77 -13.12 -8.68
N ALA A 300 -3.55 -13.55 -8.98
CA ALA A 300 -2.98 -13.33 -10.31
C ALA A 300 -3.75 -14.11 -11.40
N GLY A 301 -4.20 -15.33 -11.11
CA GLY A 301 -5.01 -16.15 -12.01
C GLY A 301 -6.35 -15.51 -12.34
N TRP A 302 -7.05 -14.91 -11.37
CA TRP A 302 -8.29 -14.15 -11.61
C TRP A 302 -8.07 -12.93 -12.50
N LEU A 303 -6.96 -12.21 -12.35
CA LEU A 303 -6.62 -11.10 -13.24
C LEU A 303 -6.40 -11.57 -14.68
N VAL A 304 -5.71 -12.69 -14.86
CA VAL A 304 -5.50 -13.32 -16.18
C VAL A 304 -6.83 -13.79 -16.77
N ALA A 305 -7.66 -14.48 -15.98
CA ALA A 305 -8.96 -15.00 -16.44
C ALA A 305 -9.90 -13.87 -16.85
N ALA A 306 -9.94 -12.77 -16.09
CA ALA A 306 -10.73 -11.59 -16.43
C ALA A 306 -10.27 -10.94 -17.74
N LEU A 307 -8.96 -10.75 -17.95
CA LEU A 307 -8.42 -10.21 -19.21
C LEU A 307 -8.65 -11.14 -20.40
N ALA A 308 -8.56 -12.45 -20.20
CA ALA A 308 -8.86 -13.43 -21.23
C ALA A 308 -10.36 -13.40 -21.62
N ALA A 309 -11.25 -13.35 -20.62
CA ALA A 309 -12.68 -13.20 -20.85
C ALA A 309 -13.01 -11.87 -21.57
N GLU A 310 -12.38 -10.76 -21.18
CA GLU A 310 -12.51 -9.49 -21.89
C GLU A 310 -12.07 -9.59 -23.34
N ALA A 311 -10.92 -10.22 -23.60
CA ALA A 311 -10.42 -10.40 -24.96
C ALA A 311 -11.41 -11.22 -25.82
N VAL A 312 -12.02 -12.27 -25.26
CA VAL A 312 -13.04 -13.06 -25.95
C VAL A 312 -14.30 -12.23 -26.25
N LEU A 313 -14.79 -11.46 -25.27
CA LEU A 313 -15.96 -10.60 -25.47
C LEU A 313 -15.71 -9.56 -26.56
N ARG A 314 -14.54 -8.90 -26.54
CA ARG A 314 -14.15 -7.91 -27.55
C ARG A 314 -13.91 -8.53 -28.92
N TRP A 315 -13.33 -9.73 -28.97
CA TRP A 315 -13.16 -10.48 -30.22
C TRP A 315 -14.51 -10.81 -30.86
N ARG A 316 -15.49 -11.27 -30.07
CA ARG A 316 -16.84 -11.54 -30.56
C ARG A 316 -17.56 -10.28 -31.05
N ALA A 317 -17.25 -9.13 -30.43
CA ALA A 317 -17.85 -7.85 -30.80
C ALA A 317 -17.21 -7.19 -32.04
N LEU A 318 -16.04 -7.66 -32.50
CA LEU A 318 -15.31 -7.16 -33.69
C LEU A 318 -15.94 -7.55 -35.04
N GLY A 319 -17.24 -7.86 -35.06
CA GLY A 319 -17.99 -8.17 -36.28
C GLY A 319 -18.13 -6.99 -37.25
N PRO A 320 -18.77 -7.19 -38.43
CA PRO A 320 -18.83 -6.20 -39.51
C PRO A 320 -19.45 -4.85 -39.10
N GLU A 321 -20.32 -4.82 -38.09
CA GLU A 321 -20.94 -3.60 -37.56
C GLU A 321 -20.18 -2.96 -36.39
N GLY A 322 -19.09 -3.57 -35.89
CA GLY A 322 -18.23 -2.99 -34.86
C GLY A 322 -18.97 -2.64 -33.55
N ALA A 323 -19.74 -3.56 -33.01
CA ALA A 323 -20.51 -3.34 -31.78
C ALA A 323 -19.61 -3.28 -30.52
N GLU A 324 -20.11 -2.67 -29.46
CA GLU A 324 -19.49 -2.76 -28.14
C GLU A 324 -19.80 -4.11 -27.49
N PRO A 325 -18.86 -4.67 -26.67
CA PRO A 325 -19.07 -5.96 -26.02
C PRO A 325 -20.25 -5.91 -25.04
N ASP A 326 -20.88 -7.07 -24.86
CA ASP A 326 -22.01 -7.24 -23.94
C ASP A 326 -21.75 -6.60 -22.56
N PRO A 327 -22.59 -5.65 -22.11
CA PRO A 327 -22.40 -4.96 -20.84
C PRO A 327 -22.38 -5.89 -19.63
N ALA A 328 -23.20 -6.96 -19.61
CA ALA A 328 -23.23 -7.92 -18.52
C ALA A 328 -21.92 -8.73 -18.44
N GLY A 329 -21.44 -9.21 -19.59
CA GLY A 329 -20.10 -9.75 -19.80
C GLY A 329 -19.00 -8.86 -19.23
N MET A 330 -19.01 -7.58 -19.60
CA MET A 330 -17.99 -6.63 -19.13
C MET A 330 -18.08 -6.36 -17.63
N ARG A 331 -19.27 -6.32 -17.04
CA ARG A 331 -19.43 -6.22 -15.57
C ARG A 331 -18.85 -7.45 -14.87
N ALA A 332 -19.14 -8.65 -15.36
CA ALA A 332 -18.58 -9.88 -14.83
C ALA A 332 -17.04 -9.90 -14.88
N VAL A 333 -16.44 -9.45 -15.99
CA VAL A 333 -14.99 -9.28 -16.14
C VAL A 333 -14.40 -8.40 -15.04
N TYR A 334 -14.92 -7.18 -14.87
CA TYR A 334 -14.35 -6.23 -13.92
C TYR A 334 -14.63 -6.64 -12.47
N LEU A 335 -15.75 -7.29 -12.21
CA LEU A 335 -16.06 -7.89 -10.91
C LEU A 335 -15.05 -8.99 -10.56
N ALA A 336 -14.80 -9.93 -11.48
CA ALA A 336 -13.82 -11.00 -11.28
C ALA A 336 -12.40 -10.44 -11.09
N GLY A 337 -12.02 -9.45 -11.91
CA GLY A 337 -10.73 -8.76 -11.78
C GLY A 337 -10.56 -8.03 -10.45
N LEU A 338 -11.60 -7.36 -9.96
CA LEU A 338 -11.56 -6.61 -8.71
C LEU A 338 -11.64 -7.51 -7.47
N LEU A 339 -12.68 -8.34 -7.35
CA LEU A 339 -12.92 -9.15 -6.15
C LEU A 339 -12.02 -10.39 -6.11
N GLY A 340 -11.89 -11.11 -7.23
CA GLY A 340 -11.02 -12.29 -7.30
C GLY A 340 -9.56 -11.90 -7.41
N GLY A 341 -9.27 -10.97 -8.30
CA GLY A 341 -7.91 -10.54 -8.61
C GLY A 341 -7.30 -9.60 -7.57
N VAL A 342 -7.73 -8.35 -7.59
CA VAL A 342 -7.15 -7.27 -6.75
C VAL A 342 -7.34 -7.55 -5.26
N VAL A 343 -8.57 -7.81 -4.82
CA VAL A 343 -8.89 -8.07 -3.42
C VAL A 343 -8.23 -9.37 -2.94
N GLY A 344 -8.32 -10.45 -3.72
CA GLY A 344 -7.64 -11.71 -3.41
C GLY A 344 -6.13 -11.53 -3.23
N TRP A 345 -5.50 -10.73 -4.09
CA TRP A 345 -4.07 -10.42 -3.99
C TRP A 345 -3.74 -9.59 -2.74
N ILE A 346 -4.53 -8.57 -2.43
CA ILE A 346 -4.37 -7.73 -1.23
C ILE A 346 -4.51 -8.58 0.05
N VAL A 347 -5.51 -9.46 0.10
CA VAL A 347 -5.70 -10.40 1.23
C VAL A 347 -4.48 -11.32 1.37
N GLY A 348 -3.99 -11.89 0.26
CA GLY A 348 -2.78 -12.71 0.25
C GLY A 348 -1.55 -11.99 0.80
N VAL A 349 -1.35 -10.73 0.41
CA VAL A 349 -0.29 -9.89 0.98
C VAL A 349 -0.55 -9.65 2.46
N ALA A 350 -1.76 -9.28 2.87
CA ALA A 350 -2.10 -8.95 4.25
C ALA A 350 -1.85 -10.12 5.21
N LEU A 351 -2.09 -11.37 4.78
CA LEU A 351 -1.81 -12.57 5.60
C LEU A 351 -0.35 -12.61 6.09
N ARG A 352 0.58 -12.10 5.27
CA ARG A 352 2.02 -12.14 5.59
C ARG A 352 2.61 -10.79 5.99
N ALA A 353 2.11 -9.71 5.39
CA ALA A 353 2.54 -8.35 5.61
C ALA A 353 1.83 -7.68 6.79
N GLY A 354 0.71 -8.24 7.27
CA GLY A 354 -0.11 -7.72 8.36
C GLY A 354 0.66 -7.35 9.63
N PRO A 355 1.67 -8.12 10.09
CA PRO A 355 2.46 -7.75 11.27
C PRO A 355 3.22 -6.42 11.13
N MET A 356 3.42 -5.92 9.90
CA MET A 356 4.02 -4.60 9.67
C MET A 356 3.08 -3.43 9.99
N PHE A 357 1.77 -3.67 10.03
CA PHE A 357 0.73 -2.64 10.21
C PHE A 357 0.00 -2.78 11.54
N VAL A 358 -0.15 -4.02 12.02
CA VAL A 358 -0.87 -4.36 13.25
C VAL A 358 0.02 -5.22 14.14
N PRO A 359 0.47 -4.69 15.30
CA PRO A 359 1.19 -5.49 16.28
C PRO A 359 0.35 -6.68 16.74
N GLY A 360 0.94 -7.88 16.77
CA GLY A 360 0.23 -9.11 17.14
C GLY A 360 -0.67 -9.67 16.05
N TRP A 361 -0.51 -9.23 14.79
CA TRP A 361 -1.24 -9.78 13.66
C TRP A 361 -1.09 -11.30 13.57
N ARG A 362 -2.20 -12.03 13.75
CA ARG A 362 -2.26 -13.49 13.71
C ARG A 362 -3.62 -13.94 13.19
N VAL A 363 -3.64 -14.49 11.99
CA VAL A 363 -4.85 -15.07 11.37
C VAL A 363 -4.83 -16.58 11.62
N PRO A 364 -5.93 -17.20 12.09
CA PRO A 364 -6.02 -18.64 12.26
C PRO A 364 -5.71 -19.39 10.96
N GLY A 365 -4.97 -20.49 11.04
CA GLY A 365 -4.52 -21.24 9.87
C GLY A 365 -5.67 -21.77 8.99
N ALA A 366 -6.78 -22.18 9.60
CA ALA A 366 -7.99 -22.61 8.87
C ALA A 366 -8.58 -21.45 8.04
N LEU A 367 -8.77 -20.28 8.66
CA LEU A 367 -9.27 -19.09 7.96
C LEU A 367 -8.31 -18.65 6.86
N ALA A 368 -7.00 -18.67 7.13
CA ALA A 368 -5.99 -18.34 6.13
C ALA A 368 -5.96 -19.33 4.96
N ARG A 369 -6.39 -20.58 5.11
CA ARG A 369 -6.49 -21.56 4.01
C ARG A 369 -7.85 -21.52 3.29
N GLY A 370 -8.93 -21.18 4.00
CA GLY A 370 -10.29 -21.10 3.46
C GLY A 370 -10.61 -19.79 2.74
N ALA A 371 -9.97 -18.68 3.13
CA ALA A 371 -10.21 -17.36 2.55
C ALA A 371 -10.16 -17.26 1.01
N PRO A 372 -9.21 -17.88 0.28
CA PRO A 372 -9.17 -17.72 -1.17
C PRO A 372 -10.32 -18.46 -1.85
N TRP A 373 -10.83 -19.54 -1.25
CA TRP A 373 -11.97 -20.31 -1.74
C TRP A 373 -13.29 -19.59 -1.45
N ALA A 374 -13.43 -18.97 -0.27
CA ALA A 374 -14.57 -18.12 0.03
C ALA A 374 -14.64 -16.91 -0.91
N LEU A 375 -13.50 -16.28 -1.22
CA LEU A 375 -13.42 -15.22 -2.23
C LEU A 375 -13.82 -15.74 -3.62
N ALA A 376 -13.29 -16.89 -4.05
CA ALA A 376 -13.64 -17.48 -5.34
C ALA A 376 -15.14 -17.81 -5.44
N LEU A 377 -15.73 -18.36 -4.36
CA LEU A 377 -17.16 -18.62 -4.28
C LEU A 377 -17.96 -17.32 -4.45
N GLY A 378 -17.62 -16.27 -3.70
CA GLY A 378 -18.28 -14.96 -3.83
C GLY A 378 -18.18 -14.38 -5.24
N VAL A 379 -17.01 -14.48 -5.89
CA VAL A 379 -16.83 -14.05 -7.28
C VAL A 379 -17.71 -14.85 -8.23
N LEU A 380 -17.71 -16.18 -8.12
CA LEU A 380 -18.49 -17.05 -8.99
C LEU A 380 -20.00 -16.82 -8.81
N THR A 381 -20.48 -16.65 -7.58
CA THR A 381 -21.88 -16.29 -7.30
C THR A 381 -22.26 -14.96 -7.95
N ALA A 382 -21.38 -13.95 -7.84
CA ALA A 382 -21.67 -12.65 -8.43
C ALA A 382 -21.62 -12.66 -9.97
N VAL A 383 -20.64 -13.35 -10.56
CA VAL A 383 -20.57 -13.58 -12.01
C VAL A 383 -21.79 -14.34 -12.51
N ALA A 384 -22.26 -15.35 -11.77
CA ALA A 384 -23.48 -16.08 -12.10
C ALA A 384 -24.71 -15.16 -12.08
N GLY A 385 -24.78 -14.20 -11.15
CA GLY A 385 -25.84 -13.19 -11.13
C GLY A 385 -25.83 -12.27 -12.35
N GLU A 386 -24.65 -11.94 -12.88
CA GLU A 386 -24.53 -11.08 -14.08
C GLU A 386 -24.76 -11.84 -15.39
N LEU A 387 -24.35 -13.10 -15.49
CA LEU A 387 -24.37 -13.87 -16.76
C LEU A 387 -25.47 -14.94 -16.86
N GLY A 388 -26.09 -15.30 -15.75
CA GLY A 388 -27.07 -16.38 -15.74
C GLY A 388 -28.45 -15.96 -16.25
N PRO A 389 -29.28 -16.92 -16.67
CA PRO A 389 -30.61 -16.69 -17.22
C PRO A 389 -31.64 -16.44 -16.11
N TRP A 390 -31.42 -15.39 -15.31
CA TRP A 390 -32.25 -15.05 -14.14
C TRP A 390 -33.18 -13.88 -14.46
N ASP A 391 -34.29 -13.77 -13.72
CA ASP A 391 -35.04 -12.51 -13.66
C ASP A 391 -34.19 -11.41 -13.00
N ALA A 392 -34.57 -10.14 -13.21
CA ALA A 392 -33.78 -8.99 -12.75
C ALA A 392 -33.55 -8.96 -11.22
N SER A 393 -34.52 -9.46 -10.44
CA SER A 393 -34.45 -9.48 -8.98
C SER A 393 -33.48 -10.55 -8.49
N THR A 394 -33.57 -11.76 -9.05
CA THR A 394 -32.65 -12.87 -8.78
C THR A 394 -31.23 -12.56 -9.24
N ALA A 395 -31.06 -11.98 -10.44
CA ALA A 395 -29.77 -11.53 -10.96
C ALA A 395 -29.09 -10.55 -9.99
N THR A 396 -29.83 -9.54 -9.54
CA THR A 396 -29.32 -8.53 -8.60
C THR A 396 -29.01 -9.14 -7.23
N ALA A 397 -29.87 -10.03 -6.73
CA ALA A 397 -29.66 -10.70 -5.46
C ALA A 397 -28.37 -11.56 -5.47
N LEU A 398 -28.15 -12.35 -6.52
CA LEU A 398 -26.94 -13.18 -6.68
C LEU A 398 -25.68 -12.32 -6.80
N ALA A 399 -25.72 -11.27 -7.64
CA ALA A 399 -24.63 -10.30 -7.78
C ALA A 399 -24.20 -9.72 -6.42
N LYS A 400 -25.18 -9.21 -5.66
CA LYS A 400 -24.95 -8.59 -4.36
C LYS A 400 -24.60 -9.58 -3.26
N LEU A 401 -25.12 -10.80 -3.29
CA LEU A 401 -24.73 -11.86 -2.38
C LEU A 401 -23.25 -12.21 -2.56
N GLY A 402 -22.81 -12.40 -3.80
CA GLY A 402 -21.42 -12.71 -4.11
C GLY A 402 -20.44 -11.59 -3.70
N GLU A 403 -20.78 -10.33 -3.97
CA GLU A 403 -20.04 -9.15 -3.47
C GLU A 403 -19.91 -9.16 -1.93
N SER A 404 -21.00 -9.49 -1.24
CA SER A 404 -21.05 -9.56 0.23
C SER A 404 -20.13 -10.64 0.77
N VAL A 405 -20.15 -11.84 0.19
CA VAL A 405 -19.26 -12.96 0.56
C VAL A 405 -17.80 -12.54 0.38
N GLY A 406 -17.47 -11.88 -0.74
CA GLY A 406 -16.13 -11.39 -1.02
C GLY A 406 -15.63 -10.40 0.03
N LEU A 407 -16.42 -9.36 0.32
CA LEU A 407 -16.07 -8.30 1.27
C LEU A 407 -16.09 -8.79 2.73
N ALA A 408 -17.02 -9.68 3.08
CA ALA A 408 -17.08 -10.33 4.39
C ALA A 408 -15.83 -11.17 4.66
N THR A 409 -15.28 -11.83 3.62
CA THR A 409 -14.02 -12.57 3.75
C THR A 409 -12.85 -11.65 4.08
N VAL A 410 -12.77 -10.47 3.46
CA VAL A 410 -11.75 -9.45 3.79
C VAL A 410 -11.90 -9.00 5.24
N ALA A 411 -13.12 -8.68 5.67
CA ALA A 411 -13.42 -8.27 7.04
C ALA A 411 -13.04 -9.38 8.05
N ALA A 412 -13.41 -10.63 7.77
CA ALA A 412 -13.10 -11.78 8.63
C ALA A 412 -11.58 -11.96 8.80
N VAL A 413 -10.80 -11.92 7.73
CA VAL A 413 -9.33 -12.01 7.80
C VAL A 413 -8.75 -10.86 8.62
N ALA A 414 -9.22 -9.63 8.42
CA ALA A 414 -8.73 -8.47 9.13
C ALA A 414 -9.07 -8.47 10.63
N LEU A 415 -10.30 -8.83 10.97
CA LEU A 415 -10.77 -8.95 12.35
C LEU A 415 -10.03 -10.07 13.08
N ALA A 416 -9.96 -11.26 12.49
CA ALA A 416 -9.24 -12.40 13.05
C ALA A 416 -7.74 -12.11 13.21
N GLY A 417 -7.17 -11.38 12.26
CA GLY A 417 -5.81 -10.86 12.32
C GLY A 417 -5.56 -9.98 13.55
N GLY A 418 -6.58 -9.42 14.17
CA GLY A 418 -6.46 -8.63 15.40
C GLY A 418 -6.45 -7.13 15.16
N LEU A 419 -7.00 -6.67 14.04
CA LEU A 419 -7.09 -5.26 13.69
C LEU A 419 -7.70 -4.40 14.81
N LEU A 420 -8.72 -4.93 15.49
CA LEU A 420 -9.44 -4.28 16.59
C LEU A 420 -8.80 -4.54 17.96
N ARG A 421 -7.85 -5.48 18.07
CA ARG A 421 -7.18 -5.75 19.35
C ARG A 421 -6.37 -4.53 19.77
N ARG A 422 -6.49 -4.14 21.05
CA ARG A 422 -5.65 -3.09 21.63
C ARG A 422 -4.23 -3.62 21.73
N ALA A 423 -3.28 -2.96 21.09
CA ALA A 423 -1.89 -3.32 21.24
C ALA A 423 -1.49 -3.12 22.72
N PRO A 424 -0.85 -4.11 23.38
CA PRO A 424 -0.14 -3.83 24.62
C PRO A 424 0.87 -2.71 24.37
N ARG A 425 1.21 -1.89 25.38
CA ARG A 425 2.10 -0.71 25.26
C ARG A 425 3.46 -1.12 24.65
N ALA A 426 3.53 -1.18 23.33
CA ALA A 426 4.72 -1.57 22.59
C ALA A 426 5.67 -0.37 22.50
N LEU A 427 6.96 -0.61 22.74
CA LEU A 427 7.97 0.43 22.62
C LEU A 427 8.00 0.99 21.19
N PRO A 428 8.11 2.32 21.00
CA PRO A 428 7.73 3.02 19.75
C PRO A 428 8.64 2.77 18.54
N ILE A 429 9.61 1.85 18.62
CA ILE A 429 10.73 1.76 17.67
C ILE A 429 10.49 0.72 16.56
N LEU A 430 9.48 -0.14 16.68
CA LEU A 430 9.23 -1.22 15.69
C LEU A 430 7.86 -1.17 15.00
N GLY A 431 6.92 -0.33 15.47
CA GLY A 431 5.67 -0.08 14.75
C GLY A 431 5.82 1.08 13.78
N ARG A 432 5.43 0.91 12.50
CA ARG A 432 5.00 2.06 11.70
C ARG A 432 3.87 2.77 12.46
N GLY A 433 3.78 4.09 12.34
CA GLY A 433 3.09 4.95 13.31
C GLY A 433 1.59 4.66 13.47
N GLY A 434 0.99 5.26 14.50
CA GLY A 434 -0.47 5.27 14.67
C GLY A 434 -1.30 5.76 13.46
N PRO A 435 -0.80 6.64 12.56
CA PRO A 435 -1.51 6.98 11.33
C PRO A 435 -1.73 5.80 10.37
N GLU A 436 -0.72 4.98 10.13
CA GLU A 436 -0.80 3.85 9.19
C GLU A 436 -1.81 2.80 9.66
N THR A 437 -1.80 2.47 10.95
CA THR A 437 -2.81 1.58 11.55
C THR A 437 -4.21 2.18 11.48
N ARG A 438 -4.37 3.51 11.60
CA ARG A 438 -5.68 4.18 11.46
C ARG A 438 -6.22 4.09 10.03
N ILE A 439 -5.38 4.32 9.02
CA ILE A 439 -5.77 4.18 7.61
C ILE A 439 -6.18 2.74 7.32
N PHE A 440 -5.41 1.77 7.80
CA PHE A 440 -5.73 0.36 7.62
C PHE A 440 -7.04 -0.03 8.32
N ARG A 441 -7.30 0.49 9.53
CA ARG A 441 -8.59 0.31 10.24
C ARG A 441 -9.76 0.92 9.48
N LEU A 442 -9.60 2.13 8.95
CA LEU A 442 -10.62 2.79 8.17
C LEU A 442 -10.97 1.98 6.92
N ALA A 443 -9.96 1.51 6.17
CA ALA A 443 -10.18 0.70 4.98
C ALA A 443 -10.98 -0.58 5.27
N VAL A 444 -10.69 -1.26 6.38
CA VAL A 444 -11.43 -2.48 6.77
C VAL A 444 -12.83 -2.17 7.28
N LEU A 445 -13.03 -1.08 8.03
CA LEU A 445 -14.37 -0.62 8.40
C LEU A 445 -15.21 -0.31 7.16
N SER A 446 -14.62 0.37 6.16
CA SER A 446 -15.27 0.61 4.88
C SER A 446 -15.63 -0.69 4.17
N ALA A 447 -14.74 -1.69 4.14
CA ALA A 447 -15.04 -2.99 3.54
C ALA A 447 -16.16 -3.74 4.29
N ALA A 448 -16.18 -3.69 5.62
CA ALA A 448 -17.23 -4.32 6.44
C ALA A 448 -18.60 -3.64 6.25
N LEU A 449 -18.63 -2.31 6.19
CA LEU A 449 -19.85 -1.56 5.89
C LEU A 449 -20.35 -1.85 4.47
N ALA A 450 -19.44 -1.93 3.49
CA ALA A 450 -19.79 -2.32 2.13
C ALA A 450 -20.33 -3.75 2.06
N ALA A 451 -19.76 -4.70 2.82
CA ALA A 451 -20.28 -6.07 2.91
C ALA A 451 -21.71 -6.10 3.49
N ALA A 452 -21.96 -5.36 4.57
CA ALA A 452 -23.29 -5.28 5.19
C ALA A 452 -24.32 -4.60 4.27
N GLY A 453 -23.93 -3.51 3.61
CA GLY A 453 -24.78 -2.84 2.62
C GLY A 453 -25.11 -3.74 1.44
N SER A 454 -24.12 -4.47 0.91
CA SER A 454 -24.33 -5.44 -0.17
C SER A 454 -25.24 -6.59 0.26
N ALA A 455 -25.10 -7.09 1.49
CA ALA A 455 -25.94 -8.19 1.99
C ALA A 455 -27.39 -7.74 2.17
N THR A 456 -27.57 -6.50 2.65
CA THR A 456 -28.90 -5.88 2.75
C THR A 456 -29.52 -5.71 1.36
N ALA A 457 -28.74 -5.25 0.38
CA ALA A 457 -29.19 -5.13 -0.99
C ALA A 457 -29.61 -6.49 -1.57
N ALA A 458 -28.84 -7.55 -1.35
CA ALA A 458 -29.20 -8.90 -1.77
C ALA A 458 -30.54 -9.36 -1.15
N ALA A 459 -30.75 -9.12 0.14
CA ALA A 459 -31.99 -9.50 0.82
C ALA A 459 -33.21 -8.71 0.33
N LEU A 460 -33.04 -7.42 0.03
CA LEU A 460 -34.10 -6.57 -0.54
C LEU A 460 -34.44 -7.01 -1.97
N ALA A 461 -33.43 -7.26 -2.80
CA ALA A 461 -33.62 -7.74 -4.17
C ALA A 461 -34.33 -9.12 -4.19
N TRP A 462 -34.00 -10.01 -3.26
CA TRP A 462 -34.69 -11.30 -3.11
C TRP A 462 -36.18 -11.18 -2.77
N ARG A 463 -36.57 -10.06 -2.17
CA ARG A 463 -37.97 -9.71 -1.88
C ARG A 463 -38.61 -8.88 -2.99
N SER A 464 -37.96 -8.80 -4.15
CA SER A 464 -38.36 -7.98 -5.31
C SER A 464 -38.56 -6.50 -4.96
N ILE A 465 -37.89 -6.01 -3.92
CA ILE A 465 -37.93 -4.60 -3.53
C ILE A 465 -36.97 -3.85 -4.46
N PRO A 466 -37.44 -2.85 -5.22
CA PRO A 466 -36.59 -2.12 -6.16
C PRO A 466 -35.47 -1.41 -5.39
N LEU A 467 -34.24 -1.68 -5.81
CA LEU A 467 -33.07 -0.96 -5.35
C LEU A 467 -32.84 0.20 -6.32
N SER A 468 -32.82 1.41 -5.77
CA SER A 468 -32.31 2.60 -6.47
C SER A 468 -30.98 2.97 -5.83
N LEU A 469 -29.97 2.11 -6.00
CA LEU A 469 -28.62 2.42 -5.57
C LEU A 469 -27.98 3.39 -6.55
N LEU A 470 -27.00 4.17 -6.10
CA LEU A 470 -26.19 5.03 -6.98
C LEU A 470 -25.56 4.24 -8.15
N ALA A 471 -25.40 2.92 -7.99
CA ALA A 471 -24.91 2.00 -9.01
C ALA A 471 -25.94 1.68 -10.11
N ASP A 472 -27.24 1.83 -9.86
CA ASP A 472 -28.29 1.58 -10.85
C ASP A 472 -28.39 2.72 -11.88
N ALA A 473 -27.83 3.90 -11.60
CA ALA A 473 -27.67 4.96 -12.60
C ALA A 473 -26.56 4.67 -13.63
N LEU A 474 -25.74 3.64 -13.40
CA LEU A 474 -24.67 3.16 -14.29
C LEU A 474 -24.99 1.80 -14.93
N ARG A 475 -26.11 1.18 -14.54
CA ARG A 475 -26.69 -0.01 -15.17
C ARG A 475 -27.70 0.44 -16.21
#